data_AF-A0A9D6FNI5-F1
#
_entry.id   AF-A0A9D6FNI5-F1
#
_cell.length_a   1.000
_cell.length_b   1.000
_cell.length_c   1.000
_cell.angle_alpha   90.00
_cell.angle_beta   90.00
_cell.angle_gamma   90.00
#
_symmetry.space_group_name_H-M   'P 1'
#
loop_
_entity.id
_entity.type
_entity.pdbx_description
1 polymer ?
#
loop_
_entity_poly.entity_id
_entity_poly.type
_entity_poly.pdbx_seq_one_letter_code
_entity_poly.pdbx_strand_id
1 'polypeptide(L)'
;MLYQWGNELEREMGRARYLVLYFGSAAYGAMMHAAYQYVALSAAPAISFFGPVFAVMAAYAWRYPSRTLLFFFVIPMRLRTGVLLTGAVALFYCLVYLHAGLSPVAFLAAGLVALAFHYAEPALDRWVEGLEARRQRAVAVEGVELRHDVDAILEKISREGLGSLSRRERKLLKRASESMGRDRGRSYDG
;
A
#
# COMPACT_ATOMS: atom_id res chain seq x y z
N MET A 1 6.36 -7.98 15.42
CA MET A 1 7.24 -7.36 14.40
C MET A 1 6.43 -6.42 13.51
N LEU A 2 5.46 -6.89 12.70
CA LEU A 2 4.61 -6.02 11.86
C LEU A 2 3.76 -5.00 12.63
N TYR A 3 3.14 -5.38 13.75
CA TYR A 3 2.24 -4.46 14.46
C TYR A 3 2.97 -3.25 15.09
N GLN A 4 4.19 -3.44 15.57
CA GLN A 4 4.93 -2.40 16.28
C GLN A 4 5.59 -1.42 15.30
N TRP A 5 6.29 -1.93 14.28
CA TRP A 5 7.03 -1.07 13.33
C TRP A 5 6.31 -0.84 12.03
N GLY A 6 5.43 -1.75 11.61
CA GLY A 6 4.58 -1.54 10.44
C GLY A 6 3.64 -0.37 10.65
N ASN A 7 3.04 -0.22 11.83
CA ASN A 7 2.19 0.93 12.13
C ASN A 7 2.95 2.26 12.23
N GLU A 8 4.21 2.26 12.68
CA GLU A 8 5.05 3.46 12.67
C GLU A 8 5.45 3.83 11.25
N LEU A 9 5.96 2.85 10.48
CA LEU A 9 6.36 3.03 9.09
C LEU A 9 5.18 3.41 8.19
N GLU A 10 4.00 2.82 8.41
CA GLU A 10 2.76 3.16 7.69
C GLU A 10 2.32 4.60 7.97
N ARG A 11 2.48 5.09 9.21
CA ARG A 11 2.16 6.46 9.57
C ARG A 11 3.12 7.46 8.95
N GLU A 12 4.41 7.13 8.87
CA GLU A 12 5.42 8.00 8.28
C GLU A 12 5.38 8.01 6.74
N MET A 13 5.27 6.85 6.11
CA MET A 13 5.26 6.74 4.64
C MET A 13 3.85 6.94 4.06
N GLY A 14 2.80 6.79 4.85
CA GLY A 14 1.43 6.74 4.36
C GLY A 14 1.02 5.34 3.89
N ARG A 15 -0.28 5.06 4.03
CA ARG A 15 -0.87 3.72 3.82
C ARG A 15 -0.62 3.16 2.42
N ALA A 16 -0.76 3.97 1.38
CA ALA A 16 -0.56 3.52 0.00
C ALA A 16 0.85 2.98 -0.23
N ARG A 17 1.87 3.70 0.27
CA ARG A 17 3.28 3.32 0.11
C ARG A 17 3.61 2.05 0.87
N TYR A 18 3.14 1.94 2.11
CA TYR A 18 3.32 0.74 2.92
C TYR A 18 2.70 -0.50 2.27
N LEU A 19 1.49 -0.38 1.71
CA LEU A 19 0.83 -1.48 1.02
C LEU A 19 1.58 -1.87 -0.27
N VAL A 20 2.09 -0.91 -1.04
CA VAL A 20 2.89 -1.21 -2.24
C VAL A 20 4.22 -1.88 -1.86
N LEU A 21 4.88 -1.45 -0.79
CA LEU A 21 6.08 -2.13 -0.27
C LEU A 21 5.77 -3.58 0.13
N TYR A 22 4.71 -3.77 0.92
CA TYR A 22 4.34 -5.07 1.45
C TYR A 22 3.88 -6.04 0.36
N PHE A 23 2.91 -5.64 -0.47
CA PHE A 23 2.40 -6.48 -1.54
C PHE A 23 3.35 -6.58 -2.73
N GLY A 24 4.11 -5.53 -3.03
CA GLY A 24 5.12 -5.55 -4.09
C GLY A 24 6.27 -6.51 -3.76
N SER A 25 6.76 -6.51 -2.52
CA SER A 25 7.75 -7.49 -2.07
C SER A 25 7.21 -8.93 -2.06
N ALA A 26 5.94 -9.12 -1.67
CA ALA A 26 5.28 -10.43 -1.76
C ALA A 26 5.18 -10.92 -3.21
N ALA A 27 4.67 -10.07 -4.11
CA ALA A 27 4.46 -10.41 -5.52
C ALA A 27 5.78 -10.69 -6.24
N TYR A 28 6.82 -9.87 -6.00
CA TYR A 28 8.13 -10.10 -6.59
C TYR A 28 8.80 -11.35 -6.03
N GLY A 29 8.71 -11.60 -4.71
CA GLY A 29 9.21 -12.83 -4.10
C GLY A 29 8.56 -14.08 -4.70
N ALA A 30 7.24 -14.05 -4.92
CA ALA A 30 6.51 -15.11 -5.60
C ALA A 30 6.92 -15.26 -7.07
N MET A 31 7.11 -14.15 -7.80
CA MET A 31 7.57 -14.15 -9.19
C MET A 31 8.96 -14.75 -9.35
N MET A 32 9.91 -14.39 -8.47
CA MET A 32 11.26 -14.97 -8.49
C MET A 32 11.24 -16.46 -8.13
N HIS A 33 10.37 -16.88 -7.20
CA HIS A 33 10.20 -18.30 -6.90
C HIS A 33 9.63 -19.07 -8.10
N ALA A 34 8.62 -18.52 -8.78
CA ALA A 34 8.06 -19.12 -9.99
C ALA A 34 9.10 -19.21 -11.13
N ALA A 35 9.93 -18.18 -11.30
CA ALA A 35 11.04 -18.20 -12.25
C ALA A 35 12.07 -19.28 -11.91
N TYR A 36 12.42 -19.43 -10.63
CA TYR A 36 13.27 -20.53 -10.17
C TYR A 36 12.63 -21.90 -10.46
N GLN A 37 11.34 -22.05 -10.18
CA GLN A 37 10.60 -23.28 -10.43
C GLN A 37 10.67 -23.69 -11.91
N TYR A 38 10.53 -22.70 -12.81
CA TYR A 38 10.61 -22.88 -14.25
C TYR A 38 12.02 -23.25 -14.72
N VAL A 39 13.06 -22.55 -14.26
CA VAL A 39 14.46 -22.77 -14.69
C VAL A 39 15.06 -24.04 -14.09
N ALA A 40 14.76 -24.32 -12.82
CA ALA A 40 15.31 -25.48 -12.10
C ALA A 40 14.52 -26.77 -12.36
N LEU A 41 13.42 -26.73 -13.14
CA LEU A 41 12.51 -27.86 -13.40
C LEU A 41 12.12 -28.59 -12.10
N SER A 42 11.96 -27.84 -11.02
CA SER A 42 11.80 -28.36 -9.66
C SER A 42 10.42 -28.04 -9.14
N ALA A 43 9.74 -28.98 -8.48
CA ALA A 43 8.45 -28.74 -7.81
C ALA A 43 8.62 -28.30 -6.34
N ALA A 44 9.80 -27.78 -5.99
CA ALA A 44 10.15 -27.30 -4.66
C ALA A 44 9.10 -26.33 -4.11
N PRO A 45 8.42 -26.63 -2.99
CA PRO A 45 7.47 -25.70 -2.40
C PRO A 45 8.19 -24.44 -1.87
N ALA A 46 7.57 -23.28 -2.09
CA ALA A 46 8.06 -22.02 -1.55
C ALA A 46 7.86 -21.99 -0.02
N ILE A 47 8.95 -21.94 0.74
CA ILE A 47 8.89 -21.59 2.15
C ILE A 47 9.33 -20.14 2.29
N SER A 48 8.38 -19.21 2.22
CA SER A 48 8.66 -17.77 2.32
C SER A 48 7.59 -17.01 3.10
N PHE A 49 7.32 -17.45 4.34
CA PHE A 49 6.34 -16.77 5.21
C PHE A 49 6.81 -15.39 5.71
N PHE A 50 8.11 -15.08 5.65
CA PHE A 50 8.68 -13.86 6.24
C PHE A 50 9.28 -12.85 5.26
N GLY A 51 9.14 -13.05 3.94
CA GLY A 51 9.74 -12.17 2.91
C GLY A 51 9.27 -10.70 3.01
N PRO A 52 7.95 -10.42 2.97
CA PRO A 52 7.43 -9.06 3.08
C PRO A 52 7.75 -8.39 4.42
N VAL A 53 7.81 -9.18 5.50
CA VAL A 53 8.19 -8.71 6.84
C VAL A 53 9.65 -8.27 6.86
N PHE A 54 10.54 -9.05 6.21
CA PHE A 54 11.94 -8.69 6.07
C PHE A 54 12.11 -7.42 5.22
N ALA A 55 11.32 -7.25 4.16
CA ALA A 55 11.35 -6.03 3.34
C ALA A 55 10.94 -4.79 4.14
N VAL A 56 9.86 -4.87 4.93
CA VAL A 56 9.43 -3.80 5.85
C VAL A 56 10.51 -3.51 6.90
N MET A 57 11.13 -4.55 7.47
CA MET A 57 12.18 -4.41 8.47
C MET A 57 13.47 -3.79 7.89
N ALA A 58 13.84 -4.17 6.67
CA ALA A 58 15.00 -3.61 5.95
C ALA A 58 14.75 -2.13 5.60
N ALA A 59 13.56 -1.77 5.12
CA ALA A 59 13.18 -0.39 4.86
C ALA A 59 13.26 0.47 6.14
N TYR A 60 12.74 -0.04 7.26
CA TYR A 60 12.81 0.66 8.55
C TYR A 60 14.24 0.74 9.11
N ALA A 61 15.06 -0.31 8.96
CA ALA A 61 16.48 -0.31 9.35
C ALA A 61 17.30 0.74 8.60
N TRP A 62 16.98 0.97 7.33
CA TRP A 62 17.64 1.97 6.51
C TRP A 62 17.33 3.39 6.99
N ARG A 63 16.06 3.65 7.35
CA ARG A 63 15.62 4.95 7.86
C ARG A 63 16.13 5.23 9.27
N TYR A 64 16.24 4.20 10.11
CA TYR A 64 16.65 4.33 11.52
C TYR A 64 17.74 3.32 11.94
N PRO A 65 18.98 3.47 11.44
CA PRO A 65 20.03 2.46 11.62
C PRO A 65 20.53 2.33 13.07
N SER A 66 20.33 3.37 13.89
CA SER A 66 20.76 3.44 15.29
C SER A 66 19.71 2.97 16.30
N ARG A 67 18.46 2.73 15.88
CA ARG A 67 17.41 2.20 16.77
C ARG A 67 17.75 0.77 17.20
N THR A 68 17.43 0.46 18.44
CA THR A 68 17.59 -0.88 19.03
C THR A 68 16.30 -1.69 18.82
N LEU A 69 16.46 -2.92 18.33
CA LEU A 69 15.41 -3.91 18.14
C LEU A 69 15.62 -5.04 19.14
N LEU A 70 14.55 -5.50 19.79
CA LEU A 70 14.60 -6.79 20.49
C LEU A 70 14.44 -7.91 19.48
N PHE A 71 15.54 -8.57 19.16
CA PHE A 71 15.56 -9.75 18.31
C PHE A 71 14.94 -10.93 19.06
N PHE A 72 13.94 -11.55 18.44
CA PHE A 72 13.08 -12.56 19.06
C PHE A 72 12.48 -12.17 20.43
N PHE A 73 12.27 -10.87 20.67
CA PHE A 73 11.79 -10.37 21.98
C PHE A 73 12.73 -10.63 23.17
N VAL A 74 13.98 -11.04 22.94
CA VAL A 74 14.93 -11.38 24.01
C VAL A 74 16.23 -10.58 23.91
N ILE A 75 16.79 -10.40 22.71
CA ILE A 75 18.14 -9.85 22.54
C ILE A 75 18.07 -8.43 21.97
N PRO A 76 18.37 -7.37 22.76
CA PRO A 76 18.43 -6.01 22.23
C PRO A 76 19.66 -5.88 21.34
N MET A 77 19.44 -5.68 20.04
CA MET A 77 20.50 -5.48 19.05
C MET A 77 20.16 -4.30 18.14
N ARG A 78 21.18 -3.67 17.54
CA ARG A 78 20.96 -2.58 16.59
C ARG A 78 20.19 -3.08 15.37
N LEU A 79 19.24 -2.31 14.85
CA LEU A 79 18.38 -2.71 13.74
C LEU A 79 19.17 -3.14 12.50
N ARG A 80 20.21 -2.36 12.14
CA ARG A 80 21.15 -2.70 11.07
C ARG A 80 21.75 -4.11 11.22
N THR A 81 22.12 -4.46 12.45
CA THR A 81 22.73 -5.75 12.78
C THR A 81 21.69 -6.87 12.70
N GLY A 82 20.46 -6.62 13.16
CA GLY A 82 19.36 -7.59 13.07
C GLY A 82 19.00 -7.92 11.62
N VAL A 83 18.93 -6.91 10.76
CA VAL A 83 18.69 -7.10 9.31
C VAL A 83 19.86 -7.82 8.64
N LEU A 84 21.11 -7.42 8.92
CA LEU A 84 22.30 -8.09 8.39
C LEU A 84 22.37 -9.57 8.81
N LEU A 85 22.13 -9.87 10.08
CA LEU A 85 22.17 -11.23 10.61
C LEU A 85 21.06 -12.09 9.99
N THR A 86 19.84 -11.55 9.90
CA THR A 86 18.72 -12.25 9.26
C THR A 86 18.98 -12.48 7.77
N GLY A 87 19.57 -11.50 7.07
CA GLY A 87 19.99 -11.65 5.67
C GLY A 87 21.10 -12.68 5.48
N ALA A 88 22.09 -12.71 6.37
CA ALA A 88 23.19 -13.68 6.35
C ALA A 88 22.69 -15.10 6.61
N VAL A 89 21.78 -15.27 7.59
CA VAL A 89 21.10 -16.56 7.84
C VAL A 89 20.30 -16.98 6.62
N ALA A 90 19.55 -16.07 5.99
CA ALA A 90 18.79 -16.38 4.78
C ALA A 90 19.68 -16.80 3.60
N LEU A 91 20.83 -16.14 3.42
CA LEU A 91 21.83 -16.51 2.40
C LEU A 91 22.44 -17.88 2.69
N PHE A 92 22.77 -18.16 3.95
CA PHE A 92 23.27 -19.46 4.39
C PHE A 92 22.24 -20.56 4.14
N TYR A 93 20.97 -20.32 4.50
CA TYR A 93 19.86 -21.23 4.16
C TYR A 93 19.75 -21.44 2.66
N CYS A 94 19.87 -20.39 1.85
CA CYS A 94 19.88 -20.53 0.39
C CYS A 94 21.01 -21.44 -0.10
N LEU A 95 22.22 -21.26 0.42
CA LEU A 95 23.39 -22.04 -0.01
C LEU A 95 23.28 -23.52 0.39
N VAL A 96 22.80 -23.79 1.61
CA VAL A 96 22.67 -25.16 2.15
C VAL A 96 21.52 -25.92 1.50
N TYR A 97 20.37 -25.26 1.30
CA TYR A 97 19.15 -25.91 0.83
C TYR A 97 18.99 -25.93 -0.70
N LEU A 98 19.87 -25.27 -1.46
CA LEU A 98 19.89 -25.35 -2.92
C LEU A 98 20.00 -26.80 -3.43
N HIS A 99 20.71 -27.65 -2.69
CA HIS A 99 20.89 -29.07 -2.99
C HIS A 99 19.75 -29.96 -2.49
N ALA A 100 18.89 -29.45 -1.61
CA ALA A 100 17.83 -30.22 -0.94
C ALA A 100 16.45 -30.10 -1.64
N GLY A 101 16.37 -29.43 -2.79
CA GLY A 101 15.10 -29.21 -3.50
C GLY A 101 14.14 -28.27 -2.76
N LEU A 102 14.66 -27.40 -1.91
CA LEU A 102 13.94 -26.29 -1.30
C LEU A 102 14.48 -24.99 -1.93
N SER A 103 13.63 -24.01 -2.17
CA SER A 103 14.03 -22.75 -2.82
C SER A 103 13.93 -21.55 -1.89
N PRO A 104 15.00 -21.21 -1.15
CA PRO A 104 15.08 -19.97 -0.38
C PRO A 104 15.23 -18.73 -1.26
N VAL A 105 15.18 -18.89 -2.59
CA VAL A 105 15.30 -17.82 -3.60
C VAL A 105 14.27 -16.71 -3.37
N ALA A 106 13.06 -17.08 -2.93
CA ALA A 106 12.03 -16.11 -2.56
C ALA A 106 12.46 -15.14 -1.44
N PHE A 107 13.30 -15.61 -0.51
CA PHE A 107 13.79 -14.82 0.62
C PHE A 107 14.90 -13.86 0.21
N LEU A 108 15.86 -14.32 -0.63
CA LEU A 108 16.90 -13.46 -1.20
C LEU A 108 16.30 -12.41 -2.16
N ALA A 109 15.31 -12.80 -2.96
CA ALA A 109 14.54 -11.91 -3.82
C ALA A 109 13.84 -10.81 -3.00
N ALA A 110 13.26 -11.14 -1.85
CA ALA A 110 12.62 -10.14 -0.98
C ALA A 110 13.63 -9.11 -0.42
N GLY A 111 14.87 -9.53 -0.10
CA GLY A 111 15.95 -8.61 0.30
C GLY A 111 16.41 -7.69 -0.83
N LEU A 112 16.51 -8.22 -2.06
CA LEU A 112 16.81 -7.41 -3.25
C LEU A 112 15.69 -6.43 -3.58
N VAL A 113 14.43 -6.79 -3.37
CA VAL A 113 13.30 -5.87 -3.52
C VAL A 113 13.37 -4.75 -2.49
N ALA A 114 13.73 -5.03 -1.25
CA ALA A 114 13.87 -3.97 -0.25
C ALA A 114 14.91 -2.92 -0.67
N LEU A 115 16.02 -3.36 -1.27
CA LEU A 115 17.03 -2.49 -1.87
C LEU A 115 16.50 -1.76 -3.11
N ALA A 116 15.84 -2.46 -4.04
CA ALA A 116 15.28 -1.86 -5.25
C ALA A 116 14.17 -0.85 -4.92
N PHE A 117 13.38 -1.11 -3.87
CA PHE A 117 12.33 -0.23 -3.40
C PHE A 117 12.89 1.10 -2.90
N HIS A 118 14.05 1.09 -2.25
CA HIS A 118 14.73 2.32 -1.83
C HIS A 118 15.06 3.23 -3.03
N TYR A 119 15.54 2.67 -4.13
CA TYR A 119 15.79 3.44 -5.35
C TYR A 119 14.51 3.80 -6.12
N ALA A 120 13.44 3.01 -5.96
CA ALA A 120 12.16 3.22 -6.61
C ALA A 120 11.22 4.16 -5.84
N GLU A 121 11.49 4.50 -4.58
CA GLU A 121 10.70 5.44 -3.75
C GLU A 121 10.30 6.71 -4.51
N PRO A 122 11.20 7.49 -5.13
CA PRO A 122 10.83 8.73 -5.83
C PRO A 122 10.05 8.51 -7.13
N ALA A 123 10.12 7.31 -7.73
CA ALA A 123 9.29 6.96 -8.88
C ALA A 123 7.88 6.54 -8.43
N LEU A 124 7.81 5.81 -7.32
CA LEU A 124 6.56 5.41 -6.69
C LEU A 124 5.79 6.61 -6.15
N ASP A 125 6.48 7.60 -5.58
CA ASP A 125 5.88 8.86 -5.12
C ASP A 125 5.14 9.56 -6.25
N ARG A 126 5.80 9.77 -7.40
CA ARG A 126 5.19 10.40 -8.58
C ARG A 126 4.00 9.60 -9.12
N TRP A 127 4.05 8.27 -9.03
CA TRP A 127 2.98 7.42 -9.51
C TRP A 127 1.75 7.44 -8.58
N VAL A 128 1.96 7.37 -7.27
CA VAL A 128 0.90 7.45 -6.26
C VAL A 128 0.25 8.82 -6.28
N GLU A 129 1.05 9.89 -6.30
CA GLU A 129 0.55 11.27 -6.45
C GLU A 129 -0.25 11.43 -7.75
N GLY A 130 0.20 10.82 -8.85
CA GLY A 130 -0.52 10.82 -10.11
C GLY A 130 -1.89 10.13 -10.03
N LEU A 131 -2.01 9.03 -9.29
CA LEU A 131 -3.28 8.33 -9.08
C LEU A 131 -4.22 9.11 -8.16
N GLU A 132 -3.69 9.68 -7.08
CA GLU A 132 -4.46 10.51 -6.15
C GLU A 132 -4.96 11.78 -6.83
N ALA A 133 -4.11 12.44 -7.62
CA ALA A 133 -4.48 13.59 -8.43
C ALA A 133 -5.57 13.25 -9.46
N ARG A 134 -5.51 12.07 -10.09
CA ARG A 134 -6.56 11.58 -11.00
C ARG A 134 -7.89 11.36 -10.27
N ARG A 135 -7.85 10.76 -9.08
CA ARG A 135 -9.04 10.53 -8.26
C ARG A 135 -9.65 11.85 -7.80
N GLN A 136 -8.85 12.79 -7.33
CA GLN A 136 -9.31 14.12 -6.93
C GLN A 136 -9.94 14.88 -8.10
N ARG A 137 -9.32 14.82 -9.30
CA ARG A 137 -9.90 15.39 -10.52
C ARG A 137 -11.23 14.74 -10.88
N ALA A 138 -11.33 13.41 -10.81
CA ALA A 138 -12.59 12.71 -11.11
C ALA A 138 -13.72 13.13 -10.15
N VAL A 139 -13.43 13.21 -8.85
CA VAL A 139 -14.38 13.68 -7.83
C VAL A 139 -14.74 15.15 -8.03
N ALA A 140 -13.77 16.00 -8.40
CA ALA A 140 -14.03 17.41 -8.68
C ALA A 140 -14.95 17.58 -9.91
N VAL A 141 -14.71 16.83 -10.99
CA VAL A 141 -15.55 16.84 -12.19
C VAL A 141 -16.96 16.33 -11.87
N GLU A 142 -17.08 15.21 -11.16
CA GLU A 142 -18.38 14.66 -10.73
C GLU A 142 -19.14 15.64 -9.83
N GLY A 143 -18.43 16.36 -8.95
CA GLY A 143 -19.00 17.39 -8.09
C GLY A 143 -19.50 18.63 -8.86
N VAL A 144 -18.82 19.01 -9.94
CA VAL A 144 -19.26 20.10 -10.84
C VAL A 144 -20.51 19.68 -11.62
N GLU A 145 -20.52 18.47 -12.18
CA GLU A 145 -21.68 17.94 -12.93
C GLU A 145 -22.91 17.80 -12.03
N LEU A 146 -22.73 17.28 -10.81
CA LEU A 146 -23.82 17.18 -9.83
C LEU A 146 -24.40 18.54 -9.44
N ARG A 147 -23.56 19.58 -9.29
CA ARG A 147 -24.03 20.95 -9.00
C ARG A 147 -24.83 21.52 -10.17
N HIS A 148 -24.33 21.35 -11.39
CA HIS A 148 -25.02 21.79 -12.60
C HIS A 148 -26.41 21.13 -12.73
N ASP A 149 -26.52 19.82 -12.49
CA ASP A 149 -27.79 19.12 -12.50
C ASP A 149 -28.75 19.60 -11.40
N VAL A 150 -28.22 19.89 -10.22
CA VAL A 150 -29.03 20.46 -9.12
C VAL A 150 -29.55 21.85 -9.49
N ASP A 151 -28.70 22.72 -10.03
CA ASP A 151 -29.08 24.09 -10.42
C ASP A 151 -30.17 24.08 -11.50
N ALA A 152 -30.05 23.20 -12.50
CA ALA A 152 -31.08 23.01 -13.54
C ALA A 152 -32.43 22.57 -12.95
N ILE A 153 -32.41 21.70 -11.94
CA ILE A 153 -33.61 21.27 -11.24
C ILE A 153 -34.20 22.41 -10.39
N LEU A 154 -33.37 23.19 -9.71
CA LEU A 154 -33.80 24.34 -8.91
C LEU A 154 -34.48 25.41 -9.79
N GLU A 155 -33.94 25.65 -10.99
CA GLU A 155 -34.54 26.56 -11.97
C GLU A 155 -35.92 26.05 -12.42
N LYS A 156 -36.04 24.74 -12.71
CA LYS A 156 -37.32 24.10 -13.05
C LYS A 156 -38.35 24.24 -11.92
N ILE A 157 -37.94 24.05 -10.67
CA ILE A 157 -38.82 24.27 -9.50
C ILE A 157 -39.25 25.73 -9.42
N SER A 158 -38.33 26.67 -9.68
CA SER A 158 -38.64 28.10 -9.65
C SER A 158 -39.66 28.51 -10.71
N ARG A 159 -39.66 27.85 -11.89
CA ARG A 159 -40.57 28.19 -13.00
C ARG A 159 -41.90 27.44 -12.96
N GLU A 160 -41.88 26.16 -12.61
CA GLU A 160 -43.03 25.24 -12.75
C GLU A 160 -43.56 24.71 -11.41
N GLY A 161 -42.89 25.04 -10.30
CA GLY A 161 -43.23 24.56 -8.96
C GLY A 161 -42.74 23.15 -8.64
N LEU A 162 -42.76 22.78 -7.37
CA LEU A 162 -42.20 21.51 -6.84
C LEU A 162 -42.90 20.23 -7.37
N GLY A 163 -44.09 20.39 -7.94
CA GLY A 163 -44.89 19.32 -8.54
C GLY A 163 -44.36 18.86 -9.90
N SER A 164 -43.56 19.67 -10.60
CA SER A 164 -43.03 19.36 -11.94
C SER A 164 -41.88 18.35 -11.94
N LEU A 165 -41.38 17.98 -10.76
CA LEU A 165 -40.25 17.08 -10.60
C LEU A 165 -40.62 15.62 -10.88
N SER A 166 -39.82 14.99 -11.74
CA SER A 166 -39.85 13.54 -11.93
C SER A 166 -39.32 12.81 -10.70
N ARG A 167 -39.65 11.51 -10.61
CA ARG A 167 -39.12 10.62 -9.55
C ARG A 167 -37.59 10.55 -9.56
N ARG A 168 -36.94 10.70 -10.73
CA ARG A 168 -35.47 10.70 -10.87
C ARG A 168 -34.86 11.99 -10.33
N GLU A 169 -35.41 13.15 -10.71
CA GLU A 169 -34.96 14.48 -10.24
C GLU A 169 -35.09 14.62 -8.72
N ARG A 170 -36.22 14.16 -8.11
CA ARG A 170 -36.37 14.14 -6.65
C ARG A 170 -35.33 13.27 -5.94
N LYS A 171 -34.97 12.13 -6.54
CA LYS A 171 -33.95 11.23 -5.99
C LYS A 171 -32.55 11.84 -6.09
N LEU A 172 -32.26 12.55 -7.18
CA LEU A 172 -31.00 13.27 -7.36
C LEU A 172 -30.86 14.39 -6.32
N LEU A 173 -31.88 15.25 -6.17
CA LEU A 173 -31.93 16.31 -5.15
C LEU A 173 -31.73 15.78 -3.74
N LYS A 174 -32.39 14.67 -3.38
CA LYS A 174 -32.23 14.05 -2.07
C LYS A 174 -30.78 13.59 -1.83
N ARG A 175 -30.18 12.91 -2.80
CA ARG A 175 -28.77 12.47 -2.73
C ARG A 175 -27.82 13.66 -2.61
N ALA A 176 -28.05 14.72 -3.39
CA ALA A 176 -27.24 15.92 -3.37
C ALA A 176 -27.38 16.69 -2.05
N SER A 177 -28.57 16.74 -1.45
CA SER A 177 -28.80 17.31 -0.12
C SER A 177 -28.09 16.52 0.98
N GLU A 178 -28.07 15.19 0.89
CA GLU A 178 -27.37 14.32 1.84
C GLU A 178 -25.84 14.47 1.71
N SER A 179 -25.31 14.60 0.49
CA SER A 179 -23.87 14.79 0.27
C SER A 179 -23.38 16.19 0.67
N MET A 180 -24.10 17.25 0.27
CA MET A 180 -23.75 18.63 0.59
C MET A 180 -23.97 18.98 2.06
N GLY A 181 -24.98 18.38 2.72
CA GLY A 181 -25.20 18.54 4.16
C GLY A 181 -24.05 17.96 5.01
N ARG A 182 -23.41 16.88 4.52
CA ARG A 182 -22.30 16.21 5.19
C ARG A 182 -20.98 16.99 5.08
N ASP A 183 -20.78 17.71 3.98
CA ASP A 183 -19.61 18.57 3.77
C ASP A 183 -19.67 19.84 4.62
N ARG A 184 -20.84 20.46 4.77
CA ARG A 184 -21.02 21.61 5.68
C ARG A 184 -20.79 21.25 7.14
N GLY A 185 -21.17 20.05 7.58
CA GLY A 185 -20.92 19.59 8.96
C GLY A 185 -19.44 19.42 9.31
N ARG A 186 -18.57 19.13 8.34
CA ARG A 186 -17.13 18.97 8.56
C ARG A 186 -16.34 20.28 8.63
N SER A 187 -16.87 21.39 8.09
CA SER A 187 -16.21 22.71 8.14
C SER A 187 -16.39 23.47 9.46
N TYR A 188 -17.28 23.03 10.35
CA TYR A 188 -17.50 23.67 11.66
C TYR A 188 -16.79 22.98 12.83
N ASP A 189 -16.26 21.77 12.62
CA ASP A 189 -15.60 20.95 13.66
C ASP A 189 -14.05 20.95 13.56
N GLY A 190 -13.46 21.90 12.82
CA GLY A 190 -12.01 22.12 12.73
C GLY A 190 -11.61 23.46 13.28
#